data_AF-A0AAW5MSJ4-F1
#
_entry.id   AF-A0AAW5MSJ4-F1
#
_cell.length_a   1.000
_cell.length_b   1.000
_cell.length_c   1.000
_cell.angle_alpha   90.00
_cell.angle_beta   90.00
_cell.angle_gamma   90.00
#
_symmetry.space_group_name_H-M   'P 1'
#
loop_
_entity.id
_entity.type
_entity.pdbx_description
1 polymer ?
#
loop_
_entity_poly.entity_id
_entity_poly.type
_entity_poly.pdbx_seq_one_letter_code
_entity_poly.pdbx_strand_id
1 'polypeptide(L)' 'MNDGDLVRVQCSHQINVLLMDDSNYQAFKRGGRFTYYGGFYERFPANITVPHSGYWNVVLALPPGHRANIRYSINVIR' A
#
# COMPACT_ATOMS: atom_id res chain seq x y z
N MET A 1 -13.18 -3.02 0.14
CA MET A 1 -13.20 -1.76 -0.64
C MET A 1 -13.95 -2.06 -1.93
N ASN A 2 -14.60 -1.06 -2.51
CA ASN A 2 -15.34 -1.21 -3.75
C ASN A 2 -14.47 -0.84 -4.95
N ASP A 3 -14.86 -1.33 -6.12
CA ASP A 3 -14.28 -0.90 -7.39
C ASP A 3 -14.35 0.63 -7.52
N GLY A 4 -13.23 1.23 -7.95
CA GLY A 4 -13.12 2.69 -8.10
C GLY A 4 -12.86 3.48 -6.82
N ASP A 5 -12.99 2.89 -5.62
CA ASP A 5 -12.61 3.55 -4.36
C ASP A 5 -11.13 4.01 -4.45
N LEU A 6 -10.82 5.19 -3.89
CA LEU A 6 -9.46 5.71 -3.86
C LEU A 6 -8.83 5.50 -2.48
N VAL A 7 -7.76 4.71 -2.43
CA VAL A 7 -6.89 4.62 -1.26
C VAL A 7 -5.93 5.81 -1.29
N ARG A 8 -6.11 6.74 -0.35
CA ARG A 8 -5.23 7.89 -0.13
C ARG A 8 -4.37 7.66 1.11
N VAL A 9 -3.07 7.54 0.90
CA VAL A 9 -2.07 7.41 1.97
C VAL A 9 -1.31 8.72 2.11
N GLN A 10 -1.10 9.18 3.34
CA GLN A 10 -0.13 10.21 3.70
C GLN A 10 1.00 9.55 4.48
N CYS A 11 2.24 9.98 4.25
CA CYS A 11 3.40 9.51 5.01
C CYS A 11 4.42 10.65 5.17
N SER A 12 5.08 10.65 6.32
CA SER A 12 6.19 11.57 6.64
C SER A 12 7.52 11.20 5.97
N HIS A 13 7.61 10.01 5.36
CA HIS A 13 8.84 9.47 4.77
C HIS A 13 8.57 8.93 3.39
N GLN A 14 9.60 8.95 2.55
CA GLN A 14 9.60 8.23 1.28
C GLN A 14 9.54 6.73 1.56
N ILE A 15 8.56 6.04 0.97
CA ILE A 15 8.28 4.65 1.32
C ILE A 15 7.50 3.98 0.19
N ASN A 16 7.57 2.64 0.14
CA ASN A 16 6.64 1.88 -0.68
C ASN A 16 5.24 1.92 -0.07
N VAL A 17 4.24 2.23 -0.88
CA VAL A 17 2.82 2.01 -0.58
C VAL A 17 2.31 0.99 -1.58
N LEU A 18 1.95 -0.18 -1.07
CA LEU A 18 1.56 -1.33 -1.87
C LEU A 18 0.13 -1.74 -1.51
N LEU A 19 -0.74 -1.82 -2.50
CA LEU A 19 -2.10 -2.33 -2.38
C LEU A 19 -2.14 -3.74 -2.97
N MET A 20 -2.57 -4.72 -2.17
CA MET A 20 -2.57 -6.13 -2.54
C MET A 20 -3.86 -6.81 -2.09
N ASP A 21 -4.34 -7.79 -2.86
CA ASP A 21 -5.33 -8.74 -2.35
C ASP A 21 -4.69 -9.66 -1.28
N ASP A 22 -5.51 -10.53 -0.68
CA ASP A 22 -5.04 -11.42 0.39
C ASP A 22 -3.99 -12.43 -0.10
N SER A 23 -4.13 -12.97 -1.31
CA SER A 23 -3.18 -13.96 -1.86
C SER A 23 -1.80 -13.34 -2.05
N ASN A 24 -1.75 -12.15 -2.64
CA ASN A 24 -0.54 -11.37 -2.86
C ASN A 24 0.07 -10.89 -1.55
N TYR A 25 -0.75 -10.46 -0.57
CA TYR A 25 -0.24 -10.09 0.75
C TYR A 25 0.41 -11.26 1.50
N GLN A 26 -0.19 -12.45 1.45
CA GLN A 26 0.43 -13.65 2.03
C GLN A 26 1.73 -14.02 1.30
N ALA A 27 1.74 -13.91 -0.03
CA ALA A 27 2.94 -14.13 -0.83
C ALA A 27 4.06 -13.12 -0.52
N PHE A 28 3.72 -11.83 -0.31
CA PHE A 28 4.64 -10.80 0.14
C PHE A 28 5.27 -11.13 1.50
N LYS A 29 4.46 -11.50 2.50
CA LYS A 29 4.96 -11.83 3.85
C LYS A 29 5.96 -12.98 3.87
N ARG A 30 5.79 -13.99 3.00
CA ARG A 30 6.69 -15.13 2.90
C ARG A 30 7.89 -14.90 1.96
N GLY A 31 8.04 -13.68 1.41
CA GLY A 31 9.09 -13.37 0.43
C GLY A 31 8.94 -14.09 -0.92
N GLY A 32 7.72 -14.53 -1.24
CA GLY A 32 7.40 -15.18 -2.51
C GLY A 32 7.18 -14.17 -3.64
N ARG A 33 6.72 -14.67 -4.80
CA ARG A 33 6.29 -13.82 -5.91
C ARG A 33 4.89 -13.27 -5.63
N PHE A 34 4.72 -11.95 -5.74
CA PHE A 34 3.46 -11.24 -5.57
C PHE A 34 3.37 -10.10 -6.59
N THR A 35 2.16 -9.62 -6.84
CA THR A 35 1.87 -8.38 -7.57
C THR A 35 1.20 -7.38 -6.64
N TYR A 36 1.23 -6.11 -7.03
CA TYR A 36 0.66 -5.02 -6.24
C TYR A 36 0.29 -3.84 -7.13
N TYR A 37 -0.58 -2.97 -6.62
CA TYR A 37 -0.80 -1.63 -7.14
C TYR A 37 -0.07 -0.60 -6.25
N GLY A 38 0.44 0.47 -6.83
CA GLY A 38 1.28 1.45 -6.14
C GLY A 38 2.77 1.23 -6.40
N GLY A 39 3.61 1.49 -5.40
CA GLY A 39 5.07 1.45 -5.54
C GLY A 39 5.78 2.39 -4.57
N PHE A 40 6.97 2.84 -4.94
CA PHE A 40 7.76 3.79 -4.15
C PHE A 40 7.27 5.22 -4.36
N TYR A 41 6.98 5.93 -3.28
CA TYR A 41 6.54 7.32 -3.31
C TYR A 41 7.54 8.21 -2.57
N GLU A 42 8.00 9.26 -3.26
CA GLU A 42 8.85 10.30 -2.67
C GLU A 42 8.03 11.48 -2.12
N ARG A 43 6.79 11.64 -2.59
CA ARG A 43 5.87 12.72 -2.23
C ARG A 43 4.49 12.15 -1.93
N PHE A 44 3.81 12.75 -0.97
CA PHE A 44 2.50 12.33 -0.48
C PHE A 44 1.45 13.45 -0.65
N PRO A 45 0.17 13.10 -0.91
CA PRO A 45 -0.41 11.77 -0.78
C PRO A 45 -0.09 10.79 -1.91
N ALA A 46 0.03 9.51 -1.57
CA ALA A 46 -0.04 8.41 -2.53
C ALA A 46 -1.51 8.05 -2.74
N ASN A 47 -1.97 8.13 -3.99
CA ASN A 47 -3.35 7.83 -4.39
C ASN A 47 -3.33 6.57 -5.26
N ILE A 48 -4.01 5.51 -4.82
CA ILE A 48 -4.10 4.23 -5.53
C ILE A 48 -5.58 3.89 -5.70
N THR A 49 -6.04 3.76 -6.95
CA THR A 49 -7.41 3.34 -7.25
C THR A 49 -7.57 1.85 -7.04
N VAL A 50 -8.64 1.45 -6.35
CA VAL A 50 -9.01 0.05 -6.19
C VAL A 50 -9.50 -0.49 -7.54
N PRO A 51 -8.88 -1.54 -8.09
CA PRO A 51 -9.14 -1.99 -9.46
C PRO A 51 -10.41 -2.85 -9.59
N HIS A 52 -10.93 -3.38 -8.48
CA HIS A 52 -12.17 -4.12 -8.38
C HIS A 52 -12.59 -4.27 -6.92
N SER A 53 -13.89 -4.48 -6.69
CA SER A 53 -14.43 -4.75 -5.37
C SER A 53 -13.78 -5.99 -4.74
N GLY A 54 -13.44 -5.91 -3.46
CA GLY A 54 -12.80 -7.00 -2.74
C GLY A 54 -12.16 -6.61 -1.41
N TYR A 55 -11.44 -7.57 -0.84
CA TYR A 55 -10.59 -7.37 0.34
C TYR A 55 -9.19 -6.97 -0.11
N TRP A 56 -8.68 -5.91 0.48
CA TRP A 56 -7.42 -5.28 0.10
C TRP A 56 -6.61 -4.95 1.33
N ASN A 57 -5.30 -5.19 1.23
CA ASN A 57 -4.29 -4.92 2.23
C ASN A 57 -3.44 -3.74 1.74
N VAL A 58 -3.29 -2.71 2.58
CA VAL A 58 -2.39 -1.58 2.33
C VAL A 58 -1.12 -1.78 3.15
N VAL A 59 0.01 -1.91 2.48
CA VAL A 59 1.31 -2.14 3.09
C VAL A 59 2.20 -0.93 2.90
N LEU A 60 2.72 -0.40 4.02
CA LEU A 60 3.78 0.61 4.03
C LEU A 60 5.11 -0.10 4.30
N ALA A 61 5.98 -0.21 3.30
CA ALA A 61 7.21 -1.00 3.39
C ALA A 61 8.48 -0.15 3.22
N LEU A 62 9.27 -0.09 4.29
CA LEU A 62 10.65 0.42 4.23
C LEU A 62 11.56 -0.60 3.53
N PRO A 63 12.70 -0.17 2.97
CA PRO A 63 13.71 -1.08 2.47
C PRO A 63 14.16 -2.09 3.54
N PRO A 64 14.54 -3.32 3.16
CA PRO A 64 15.04 -4.32 4.12
C PRO A 64 16.12 -3.76 5.06
N GLY A 65 16.07 -4.14 6.32
CA GLY A 65 17.02 -3.70 7.35
C GLY A 65 16.79 -2.28 7.90
N HIS A 66 15.84 -1.51 7.34
CA HIS A 66 15.55 -0.16 7.82
C HIS A 66 14.40 -0.15 8.84
N ARG A 67 14.51 0.75 9.82
CA ARG A 67 13.47 1.05 10.80
C ARG A 67 13.36 2.56 10.94
N ALA A 68 12.13 3.07 10.92
CA ALA A 68 11.86 4.48 11.12
C ALA A 68 10.54 4.65 11.89
N ASN A 69 10.48 5.70 12.71
CA ASN A 69 9.23 6.14 13.32
C ASN A 69 8.49 6.99 12.28
N ILE A 70 7.56 6.35 11.55
CA ILE A 70 6.77 7.04 10.53
C ILE A 70 5.44 7.54 11.12
N ARG A 71 5.07 8.77 10.78
CA ARG A 71 3.68 9.26 10.87
C ARG A 71 3.00 9.04 9.53
N TYR A 72 1.80 8.46 9.57
CA TYR A 72 1.02 8.16 8.38
C TYR A 72 -0.49 8.23 8.65
N SER A 73 -1.28 8.34 7.59
CA SER A 73 -2.74 8.14 7.62
C SER A 73 -3.18 7.42 6.36
N ILE A 74 -4.17 6.54 6.47
CA ILE A 74 -4.75 5.82 5.33
C ILE A 74 -6.25 6.13 5.32
N ASN A 75 -6.74 6.67 4.21
CA ASN A 75 -8.15 6.99 4.02
C ASN A 75 -8.66 6.32 2.75
N VAL A 76 -9.89 5.79 2.81
CA VAL A 76 -10.61 5.31 1.64
C VAL A 76 -11.63 6.39 1.27
N ILE A 77 -11.48 6.97 0.08
CA ILE A 77 -12.36 7.99 -0.47
C ILE A 77 -13.27 7.30 -1.49
N ARG A 78 -14.58 7.54 -1.38
CA ARG A 78 -15.62 7.01 -2.27
C ARG A 78 -16.07 8.06 -3.26
#